data_AF-A0A1Y0FXF6-F1
#
_entry.id   AF-A0A1Y0FXF6-F1
#
_cell.length_a   1.000
_cell.length_b   1.000
_cell.length_c   1.000
_cell.angle_alpha   90.00
_cell.angle_beta   90.00
_cell.angle_gamma   90.00
#
_symmetry.space_group_name_H-M   'P 1'
#
loop_
_entity.id
_entity.type
_entity.pdbx_description
1 polymer ?
#
loop_
_entity_poly.entity_id
_entity_poly.type
_entity_poly.pdbx_seq_one_letter_code
_entity_poly.pdbx_strand_id
1 'polypeptide(L)'
;MNKFIACTISFISICAQAEKIGVYPLDCGPLARGEYGTVFRVERFPKGQTYFSKGRANELCPRLLSGKLISGYEKRLPENYLFSESEQTVIKEFVIVADGEK
;
A
#
# COMPACT_ATOMS: atom_id res chain seq x y z
N MET A 1 6.05 1.27 -57.53
CA MET A 1 6.67 0.99 -56.21
C MET A 1 6.13 2.00 -55.23
N ASN A 2 5.49 1.57 -54.14
CA ASN A 2 5.46 2.27 -52.85
C ASN A 2 4.70 1.39 -51.84
N LYS A 3 5.47 0.54 -51.17
CA LYS A 3 5.07 -0.18 -49.97
C LYS A 3 5.29 0.76 -48.79
N PHE A 4 4.24 1.36 -48.24
CA PHE A 4 4.29 1.92 -46.90
C PHE A 4 3.49 1.02 -45.99
N ILE A 5 4.19 0.07 -45.38
CA ILE A 5 3.68 -0.77 -44.29
C ILE A 5 3.59 0.16 -43.08
N ALA A 6 2.39 0.62 -42.77
CA ALA A 6 2.10 1.36 -41.56
C ALA A 6 2.21 0.41 -40.37
N CYS A 7 3.37 0.39 -39.70
CA CYS A 7 3.54 -0.26 -38.41
C CYS A 7 2.70 0.50 -37.37
N THR A 8 1.50 0.00 -37.12
CA THR A 8 0.70 0.36 -35.95
C THR A 8 1.45 -0.06 -34.71
N ILE A 9 2.10 0.91 -34.05
CA ILE A 9 2.72 0.74 -32.74
C ILE A 9 1.57 0.58 -31.75
N SER A 10 1.25 -0.67 -31.43
CA SER A 10 0.32 -1.02 -30.35
C SER A 10 0.85 -0.41 -29.06
N PHE A 11 0.10 0.55 -28.51
CA PHE A 11 0.26 1.04 -27.15
C PHE A 11 0.08 -0.15 -26.19
N ILE A 12 1.20 -0.73 -25.75
CA ILE A 12 1.21 -1.65 -24.61
C ILE A 12 0.98 -0.76 -23.39
N SER A 13 -0.30 -0.49 -23.11
CA SER A 13 -0.74 0.07 -21.85
C SER A 13 -0.49 -1.00 -20.78
N ILE A 14 0.69 -0.94 -20.17
CA ILE A 14 1.03 -1.74 -19.00
C ILE A 14 0.09 -1.26 -17.89
N CYS A 15 -1.08 -1.88 -17.79
CA CYS A 15 -1.92 -1.75 -16.61
C CYS A 15 -1.10 -2.33 -15.46
N ALA A 16 -0.42 -1.46 -14.71
CA ALA A 16 0.19 -1.79 -13.43
C ALA A 16 -0.96 -2.19 -12.48
N GLN A 17 -1.36 -3.46 -12.54
CA GLN A 17 -2.25 -4.04 -11.55
C GLN A 17 -1.49 -4.00 -10.23
N ALA A 18 -2.01 -3.23 -9.27
CA ALA A 18 -1.50 -3.26 -7.90
C ALA A 18 -1.68 -4.70 -7.39
N GLU A 19 -0.55 -5.39 -7.17
CA GLU A 19 -0.55 -6.79 -6.75
C GLU A 19 -1.18 -6.90 -5.35
N LYS A 20 -2.15 -7.81 -5.20
CA LYS A 20 -2.75 -8.11 -3.90
C LYS A 20 -1.71 -8.87 -3.07
N ILE A 21 -1.26 -8.26 -1.98
CA ILE A 21 -0.30 -8.85 -1.05
C ILE A 21 -0.96 -9.12 0.30
N GLY A 22 -0.46 -10.11 1.02
CA GLY A 22 -0.83 -10.42 2.40
C GLY A 22 0.28 -10.04 3.36
N VAL A 23 -0.05 -9.39 4.47
CA VAL A 23 0.90 -8.96 5.50
C VAL A 23 0.46 -9.42 6.88
N TYR A 24 1.43 -9.60 7.79
CA TYR A 24 1.20 -9.92 9.20
C TYR A 24 1.61 -8.71 10.06
N PRO A 25 0.65 -7.87 10.50
CA PRO A 25 0.96 -6.74 11.35
C PRO A 25 1.50 -7.20 12.72
N LEU A 26 2.57 -6.56 13.17
CA LEU A 26 3.22 -6.81 14.46
C LEU A 26 2.90 -5.70 15.47
N ASP A 27 3.03 -4.45 15.02
CA ASP A 27 2.81 -3.25 15.81
C ASP A 27 1.93 -2.29 15.04
N CYS A 28 1.15 -1.47 15.74
CA CYS A 28 0.24 -0.50 15.15
C CYS A 28 0.09 0.73 16.04
N GLY A 29 -0.02 1.92 15.43
CA GLY A 29 -0.23 3.15 16.17
C GLY A 29 -0.70 4.32 15.30
N PRO A 30 -1.13 5.42 15.91
CA PRO A 30 -1.51 6.62 15.17
C PRO A 30 -0.28 7.27 14.53
N LEU A 31 -0.48 7.88 13.36
CA LEU A 31 0.50 8.81 12.80
C LEU A 31 0.44 10.14 13.59
N ALA A 32 1.44 10.41 14.42
CA ALA A 32 1.50 11.61 15.26
C ALA A 32 1.88 12.89 14.48
N ARG A 33 1.19 13.17 13.37
CA ARG A 33 1.45 14.33 12.48
C ARG A 33 0.19 15.04 11.99
N GLY A 34 -0.90 14.96 12.76
CA GLY A 34 -2.11 15.76 12.54
C GLY A 34 -3.08 15.23 11.48
N GLU A 35 -2.73 14.18 10.71
CA GLU A 35 -3.68 13.48 9.83
C GLU A 35 -4.23 12.18 10.43
N TYR A 36 -5.43 11.84 9.98
CA TYR A 36 -6.12 10.59 10.29
C TYR A 36 -5.50 9.40 9.55
N GLY A 37 -4.45 8.84 10.12
CA GLY A 37 -3.90 7.60 9.61
C GLY A 37 -3.21 6.76 10.68
N THR A 38 -3.00 5.51 10.32
CA THR A 38 -2.48 4.47 11.18
C THR A 38 -1.22 3.91 10.54
N VAL A 39 -0.13 3.87 11.30
CA VAL A 39 1.10 3.21 10.87
C VAL A 39 1.17 1.84 11.51
N PHE A 40 1.67 0.85 10.77
CA PHE A 40 1.90 -0.48 11.31
C PHE A 40 3.16 -1.10 10.71
N ARG A 41 3.80 -1.98 11.49
CA ARG A 41 5.01 -2.70 11.09
C ARG A 41 4.67 -4.16 10.82
N VAL A 42 5.32 -4.76 9.84
CA VAL A 42 5.09 -6.16 9.44
C VAL A 42 6.11 -7.11 10.04
N GLU A 43 5.65 -8.24 10.56
CA GLU A 43 6.48 -9.27 11.18
C GLU A 43 7.26 -10.10 10.15
N ARG A 44 6.59 -10.56 9.08
CA ARG A 44 7.10 -11.65 8.23
C ARG A 44 7.39 -11.26 6.79
N PHE A 45 6.43 -10.66 6.09
CA PHE A 45 6.58 -10.37 4.68
C PHE A 45 5.81 -9.13 4.24
N PRO A 46 6.48 -8.10 3.68
CA PRO A 46 7.92 -7.87 3.77
C PRO A 46 8.33 -7.58 5.23
N LYS A 47 9.27 -8.37 5.79
CA LYS A 47 9.68 -8.27 7.20
C LYS A 47 10.23 -6.87 7.53
N GLY A 48 9.74 -6.29 8.62
CA GLY A 48 10.18 -4.98 9.10
C GLY A 48 9.65 -3.79 8.30
N GLN A 49 8.92 -4.04 7.19
CA GLN A 49 8.30 -2.98 6.41
C GLN A 49 7.30 -2.21 7.27
N THR A 50 7.36 -0.89 7.17
CA THR A 50 6.38 0.01 7.79
C THR A 50 5.41 0.49 6.74
N TYR A 51 4.12 0.37 7.04
CA TYR A 51 3.04 0.82 6.19
C TYR A 51 2.24 1.92 6.87
N PHE A 52 1.67 2.78 6.03
CA PHE A 52 0.66 3.74 6.40
C PHE A 52 -0.70 3.29 5.81
N SER A 53 -1.74 3.24 6.63
CA SER A 53 -3.12 3.05 6.17
C SER A 53 -3.99 4.20 6.64
N LYS A 54 -4.87 4.67 5.77
CA LYS A 54 -5.87 5.68 6.12
C LYS A 54 -6.91 5.11 7.05
N GLY A 55 -7.25 5.86 8.11
CA GLY A 55 -8.20 5.44 9.14
C GLY A 55 -7.63 5.63 10.54
N ARG A 56 -8.52 5.62 11.54
CA ARG A 56 -8.16 5.89 12.93
C ARG A 56 -7.51 4.67 13.56
N ALA A 57 -6.46 4.89 14.36
CA ALA A 57 -5.73 3.82 15.01
C ALA A 57 -6.61 2.99 15.97
N ASN A 58 -7.57 3.61 16.64
CA ASN A 58 -8.52 2.91 17.51
C ASN A 58 -9.48 1.97 16.76
N GLU A 59 -9.70 2.19 15.46
CA GLU A 59 -10.53 1.34 14.60
C GLU A 59 -9.69 0.30 13.86
N LEU A 60 -8.52 0.72 13.34
CA LEU A 60 -7.66 -0.14 12.52
C LEU A 60 -6.76 -1.05 13.35
N CYS A 61 -6.14 -0.57 14.43
CA CYS A 61 -5.17 -1.38 15.18
C CYS A 61 -5.77 -2.66 15.77
N PRO A 62 -6.98 -2.67 16.37
CA PRO A 62 -7.59 -3.92 16.84
C PRO A 62 -7.80 -4.95 15.72
N ARG A 63 -8.09 -4.47 14.49
CA ARG A 63 -8.27 -5.32 13.31
C ARG A 63 -6.94 -5.83 12.77
N LEU A 64 -5.95 -4.95 12.69
CA LEU A 64 -4.61 -5.28 12.18
C LEU A 64 -3.87 -6.24 13.12
N LEU A 65 -3.98 -6.02 14.43
CA LEU A 65 -3.31 -6.81 15.46
C LEU A 65 -4.10 -8.05 15.89
N SER A 66 -5.15 -8.44 15.16
CA SER A 66 -5.95 -9.63 15.49
C SER A 66 -5.21 -10.95 15.25
N GLY A 67 -3.90 -10.93 14.97
CA GLY A 67 -3.07 -12.11 14.66
C GLY A 67 -3.38 -12.78 13.32
N LYS A 68 -4.13 -12.12 12.44
CA LYS A 68 -4.54 -12.65 11.13
C LYS A 68 -3.70 -12.04 10.01
N LEU A 69 -3.56 -12.80 8.92
CA LEU A 69 -3.07 -12.25 7.65
C LEU A 69 -4.05 -11.18 7.17
N ILE A 70 -3.55 -9.99 6.88
CA ILE A 70 -4.33 -8.89 6.32
C ILE A 70 -3.98 -8.75 4.85
N SER A 71 -5.00 -8.82 4.00
CA SER A 71 -4.85 -8.63 2.57
C SER A 71 -4.98 -7.17 2.16
N GLY A 72 -4.21 -6.76 1.16
CA GLY A 72 -4.29 -5.40 0.62
C GLY A 72 -3.40 -5.24 -0.60
N TYR A 73 -3.12 -4.00 -0.94
CA TYR A 73 -2.15 -3.66 -1.97
C TYR A 73 -1.31 -2.46 -1.54
N GLU A 74 -0.08 -2.41 -2.04
CA GLU A 74 0.79 -1.25 -1.86
C GLU A 74 0.41 -0.14 -2.84
N LYS A 75 0.45 1.10 -2.37
CA LYS A 75 0.29 2.29 -3.18
C LYS A 75 1.43 3.26 -2.88
N ARG A 76 1.95 3.89 -3.94
CA ARG A 76 2.94 4.95 -3.81
C ARG A 76 2.30 6.16 -3.16
N LEU A 77 2.96 6.70 -2.13
CA LEU A 77 2.53 7.94 -1.50
C LEU A 77 2.72 9.12 -2.49
N PRO A 78 1.84 10.13 -2.47
CA PRO A 78 2.03 11.37 -3.22
C PRO A 78 3.34 12.07 -2.80
N GLU A 79 4.01 12.76 -3.73
CA GLU A 79 5.30 13.44 -3.48
C GLU A 79 5.24 14.46 -2.32
N ASN A 80 4.06 15.05 -2.07
CA ASN A 80 3.84 16.04 -1.00
C ASN A 80 3.06 15.47 0.20
N TYR A 81 3.10 14.16 0.44
CA TYR A 81 2.49 13.59 1.64
C TYR A 81 3.26 14.01 2.90
N LEU A 82 2.66 13.88 4.09
CA LEU A 82 3.21 14.31 5.40
C LEU A 82 4.56 13.67 5.82
N PHE A 83 5.14 12.85 4.95
CA PHE A 83 6.41 12.19 5.12
C PHE A 83 7.49 12.96 4.36
N SER A 84 8.67 13.12 4.96
CA SER A 84 9.85 13.60 4.23
C SER A 84 10.15 12.69 3.05
N GLU A 85 10.91 13.16 2.06
CA GLU A 85 11.33 12.33 0.93
C GLU A 85 12.00 11.02 1.39
N SER A 86 12.84 11.09 2.43
CA SER A 86 13.47 9.92 3.04
C SER A 86 12.45 8.95 3.65
N GLU A 87 11.41 9.45 4.31
CA GLU A 87 10.35 8.62 4.89
C GLU A 87 9.50 7.97 3.78
N GLN A 88 9.23 8.64 2.67
CA GLN A 88 8.49 8.08 1.54
C GLN A 88 9.22 6.93 0.83
N THR A 89 10.55 6.82 1.01
CA THR A 89 11.30 5.64 0.51
C THR A 89 11.11 4.40 1.38
N VAL A 90 10.77 4.58 2.65
CA VAL A 90 10.68 3.49 3.64
C VAL A 90 9.23 3.17 4.00
N ILE A 91 8.34 4.16 4.01
CA ILE A 91 6.92 4.02 4.34
C ILE A 91 6.14 3.98 3.04
N LYS A 92 5.28 2.98 2.89
CA LYS A 92 4.35 2.85 1.75
C LYS A 92 2.91 2.98 2.22
N GLU A 93 2.02 3.45 1.36
CA GLU A 93 0.58 3.36 1.64
C GLU A 93 0.15 1.89 1.45
N PHE A 94 -0.51 1.31 2.44
CA PHE A 94 -1.14 0.01 2.35
C PHE A 94 -2.64 0.20 2.38
N VAL A 95 -3.32 -0.21 1.30
CA VAL A 95 -4.78 -0.15 1.23
C VAL A 95 -5.33 -1.52 1.58
N ILE A 96 -5.97 -1.59 2.75
CA ILE A 96 -6.56 -2.82 3.27
C ILE A 96 -7.78 -3.17 2.41
N VAL A 97 -7.79 -4.38 1.86
CA VAL A 97 -8.97 -4.94 1.22
C VAL A 97 -9.68 -5.75 2.28
N ALA A 98 -10.92 -5.41 2.60
CA ALA A 98 -11.74 -6.27 3.43
C ALA A 98 -11.94 -7.60 2.68
N ASP A 99 -11.32 -8.68 3.16
CA ASP A 99 -11.70 -10.01 2.71
C ASP A 99 -13.17 -10.18 3.15
N GLY A 100 -14.06 -10.29 2.17
CA GLY A 100 -15.50 -10.25 2.39
C GLY A 100 -15.90 -11.13 3.56
N GLU A 101 -16.62 -10.53 4.53
CA GLU A 101 -17.45 -11.29 5.45
C GLU A 101 -18.34 -12.19 4.58
N LYS A 102 -18.09 -13.49 4.69
CA LYS A 102 -18.90 -14.54 4.07
C LYS A 102 -20.21 -14.66 4.81
#